data_AF-A0A523M3J9-F1
#
_entry.id   AF-A0A523M3J9-F1
#
_cell.length_a   1.000
_cell.length_b   1.000
_cell.length_c   1.000
_cell.angle_alpha   90.00
_cell.angle_beta   90.00
_cell.angle_gamma   90.00
#
_symmetry.space_group_name_H-M   'P 1'
#
loop_
_entity.id
_entity.type
_entity.pdbx_description
1 polymer ?
#
loop_
_entity_poly.entity_id
_entity_poly.type
_entity_poly.pdbx_seq_one_letter_code
_entity_poly.pdbx_strand_id
1 'polypeptide(L)'
;MPNLTRIKLTLSQDAEQVKLKTVGISYGYTLSFSAQETDEAKEADEPTSYRISVDVLGADLLKDDDLALDVDSHSMVVEEHGERPIEMERAFVVGQALLDEDLGDDEIKLRIVVRDDAGELTSAMTDVIRGRF
;
A
#
# COMPACT_ATOMS: atom_id res chain seq x y z
N MET A 1 -4.04 14.46 12.65
CA MET A 1 -3.97 13.00 12.45
C MET A 1 -3.83 12.69 10.96
N PRO A 2 -2.99 11.73 10.57
CA PRO A 2 -2.85 11.29 9.19
C PRO A 2 -4.14 10.63 8.68
N ASN A 3 -4.49 10.90 7.42
CA ASN A 3 -5.65 10.35 6.74
C ASN A 3 -5.26 9.82 5.35
N LEU A 4 -5.60 8.57 5.07
CA LEU A 4 -5.36 7.93 3.77
C LEU A 4 -6.62 7.99 2.90
N THR A 5 -6.46 8.52 1.69
CA THR A 5 -7.54 8.63 0.70
C THR A 5 -7.06 8.21 -0.68
N ARG A 6 -7.98 8.10 -1.66
CA ARG A 6 -7.67 7.75 -3.06
C ARG A 6 -6.84 6.48 -3.23
N ILE A 7 -7.04 5.51 -2.34
CA ILE A 7 -6.30 4.25 -2.36
C ILE A 7 -6.78 3.44 -3.56
N LYS A 8 -5.84 3.02 -4.40
CA LYS A 8 -6.12 2.24 -5.60
C LYS A 8 -5.10 1.12 -5.73
N LEU A 9 -5.58 -0.05 -6.16
CA LEU A 9 -4.77 -1.17 -6.63
C LEU A 9 -5.30 -1.57 -8.02
N THR A 10 -4.41 -1.77 -8.97
CA THR A 10 -4.73 -2.15 -10.35
C THR A 10 -3.84 -3.30 -10.77
N LEU A 11 -4.45 -4.26 -11.45
CA LEU A 11 -3.76 -5.35 -12.14
C LEU A 11 -3.90 -5.13 -13.64
N SER A 12 -2.83 -5.44 -14.36
CA SER A 12 -2.79 -5.35 -15.81
C SER A 12 -1.98 -6.49 -16.36
N GLN A 13 -2.44 -7.00 -17.50
CA GLN A 13 -1.73 -8.04 -18.21
C GLN A 13 -1.95 -7.90 -19.70
N ASP A 14 -0.88 -7.73 -20.45
CA ASP A 14 -0.91 -7.75 -21.91
C ASP A 14 -0.59 -9.14 -22.47
N ALA A 15 -0.68 -9.27 -23.80
CA ALA A 15 -0.46 -10.55 -24.48
C ALA A 15 0.98 -11.09 -24.37
N GLU A 16 1.96 -10.24 -24.10
CA GLU A 16 3.34 -10.66 -23.84
C GLU A 16 3.49 -11.16 -22.40
N GLN A 17 2.91 -10.44 -21.44
CA GLN A 17 2.87 -10.82 -20.03
C GLN A 17 2.15 -12.15 -19.80
N VAL A 18 1.05 -12.43 -20.52
CA VAL A 18 0.39 -13.75 -20.52
C VAL A 18 1.36 -14.88 -20.92
N LYS A 19 2.17 -14.66 -21.97
CA LYS A 19 3.12 -15.67 -22.44
C LYS A 19 4.25 -15.89 -21.45
N LEU A 20 4.69 -14.81 -20.79
CA LEU A 20 5.77 -14.82 -19.81
C LEU A 20 5.31 -15.19 -18.40
N LYS A 21 4.00 -15.40 -18.20
CA LYS A 21 3.39 -15.64 -16.89
C LYS A 21 3.73 -14.56 -15.87
N THR A 22 3.58 -13.31 -16.29
CA THR A 22 3.79 -12.13 -15.44
C THR A 22 2.55 -11.27 -15.36
N VAL A 23 2.46 -10.43 -14.32
CA VAL A 23 1.36 -9.48 -14.09
C VAL A 23 1.95 -8.13 -13.72
N GLY A 24 1.44 -7.06 -14.33
CA GLY A 24 1.73 -5.69 -13.94
C GLY A 24 0.82 -5.26 -12.80
N ILE A 25 1.41 -4.87 -11.67
CA ILE A 25 0.72 -4.33 -10.50
C ILE A 25 1.00 -2.83 -10.43
N SER A 26 -0.04 -2.03 -10.20
CA SER A 26 0.13 -0.63 -9.83
C SER A 26 -0.77 -0.24 -8.67
N TYR A 27 -0.25 0.60 -7.78
CA TYR A 27 -1.01 1.13 -6.66
C TYR A 27 -0.71 2.61 -6.42
N GLY A 28 -1.64 3.27 -5.75
CA GLY A 28 -1.43 4.65 -5.30
C GLY A 28 -2.33 5.01 -4.13
N TYR A 29 -1.95 6.08 -3.43
CA TYR A 29 -2.70 6.65 -2.32
C TYR A 29 -2.35 8.14 -2.12
N THR A 30 -3.22 8.83 -1.40
CA THR A 30 -3.00 10.19 -0.92
C THR A 30 -3.01 10.19 0.60
N LEU A 31 -1.90 10.62 1.22
CA LEU A 31 -1.80 10.84 2.66
C LEU A 31 -1.92 12.33 2.96
N SER A 32 -2.92 12.71 3.73
CA SER A 32 -3.14 14.09 4.17
C SER A 32 -3.02 14.18 5.69
N PHE A 33 -2.51 15.30 6.19
CA PHE A 33 -2.52 15.61 7.62
C PHE A 33 -3.64 16.62 7.88
N SER A 34 -4.53 16.33 8.82
CA SER A 34 -5.45 17.35 9.30
C SER A 34 -4.64 18.40 10.05
N ALA A 35 -4.67 19.67 9.61
CA ALA A 35 -4.13 20.77 10.40
C ALA A 35 -4.75 20.69 11.80
N GLN A 36 -3.92 20.51 12.83
CA GLN A 36 -4.39 20.81 14.18
C GLN A 36 -4.67 22.31 14.19
N GLU A 37 -5.92 22.70 14.44
CA GLU A 37 -6.24 24.06 14.87
C GLU A 37 -5.60 24.27 16.25
N THR A 38 -4.29 24.46 16.30
CA THR A 38 -3.62 25.01 17.46
C THR A 38 -3.50 26.50 17.24
N ASP A 39 -4.57 27.17 17.66
CA ASP A 39 -4.67 28.62 17.82
C ASP A 39 -3.79 29.02 19.02
N GLU A 40 -2.47 28.86 18.89
CA GLU A 40 -1.47 29.34 19.84
C GLU A 40 -0.10 29.23 19.18
N ALA A 41 0.54 30.38 18.95
CA ALA A 41 1.90 30.48 18.45
C ALA A 41 2.86 29.67 19.34
N LYS A 42 3.21 28.46 18.90
CA LYS A 42 4.28 27.65 19.50
C LYS A 42 5.46 27.58 18.56
N GLU A 43 6.62 27.72 19.20
CA GLU A 43 7.97 27.59 18.65
C GLU A 43 8.07 26.39 17.71
N ALA A 44 8.97 26.47 16.73
CA ALA A 44 9.26 25.45 15.73
C ALA A 44 9.16 24.03 16.31
N ASP A 45 7.98 23.40 16.16
CA ASP A 45 7.79 22.00 16.47
C ASP A 45 8.75 21.21 15.56
N GLU A 46 9.53 20.33 16.17
CA GLU A 46 10.38 19.42 15.42
C GLU A 46 9.52 18.67 14.38
N PRO A 47 10.02 18.50 13.13
CA PRO A 47 9.25 17.84 12.10
C PRO A 47 8.87 16.45 12.59
N THR A 48 7.56 16.18 12.68
CA THR A 48 7.08 14.84 13.02
C THR A 48 7.39 13.92 11.86
N SER A 49 8.08 12.81 12.15
CA SER A 49 8.47 11.82 11.17
C SER A 49 7.49 10.66 11.16
N TYR A 50 6.99 10.31 9.98
CA TYR A 50 6.07 9.21 9.78
C TYR A 50 6.71 8.12 8.94
N ARG A 51 6.61 6.87 9.40
CA ARG A 51 6.97 5.68 8.62
C ARG A 51 5.72 5.11 7.96
N ILE A 52 5.73 5.07 6.63
CA ILE A 52 4.66 4.49 5.82
C ILE A 52 5.14 3.15 5.30
N SER A 53 4.43 2.08 5.64
CA SER A 53 4.64 0.73 5.10
C SER A 53 3.51 0.39 4.12
N VAL A 54 3.86 -0.06 2.93
CA VAL A 54 2.93 -0.49 1.89
C VAL A 54 3.25 -1.92 1.51
N ASP A 55 2.30 -2.80 1.70
CA ASP A 55 2.44 -4.22 1.42
C ASP A 55 1.41 -4.63 0.37
N VAL A 56 1.90 -5.23 -0.71
CA VAL A 56 1.06 -5.95 -1.68
C VAL A 56 1.07 -7.40 -1.26
N LEU A 57 -0.11 -7.91 -0.90
CA LEU A 57 -0.27 -9.22 -0.29
C LEU A 57 -0.92 -10.17 -1.29
N GLY A 58 -0.33 -11.36 -1.47
CA GLY A 58 -0.85 -12.47 -2.29
C GLY A 58 -1.39 -13.60 -1.41
N ALA A 59 -1.95 -14.66 -1.98
CA ALA A 59 -2.46 -15.81 -1.23
C ALA A 59 -1.34 -16.69 -0.63
N ASP A 60 -1.52 -17.22 0.59
CA ASP A 60 -0.58 -18.16 1.24
C ASP A 60 -0.94 -19.60 0.90
N LEU A 61 -0.02 -20.31 0.26
CA LEU A 61 -0.08 -21.74 -0.12
C LEU A 61 -0.21 -22.74 1.04
N LEU A 62 -0.53 -22.30 2.27
CA LEU A 62 -0.46 -23.20 3.42
C LEU A 62 -1.61 -23.11 4.42
N LYS A 63 -2.40 -22.03 4.50
CA LYS A 63 -3.59 -21.99 5.36
C LYS A 63 -4.62 -20.96 4.87
N ASP A 64 -5.72 -21.52 4.39
CA ASP A 64 -7.01 -21.02 3.88
C ASP A 64 -7.69 -19.84 4.62
N ASP A 65 -6.97 -18.95 5.30
CA ASP A 65 -7.52 -17.74 5.95
C ASP A 65 -6.50 -16.56 6.05
N ASP A 66 -5.21 -16.78 5.79
CA ASP A 66 -4.17 -15.75 5.90
C ASP A 66 -3.47 -15.51 4.55
N LEU A 67 -3.54 -14.28 4.03
CA LEU A 67 -2.77 -13.90 2.83
C LEU A 67 -1.26 -13.85 3.16
N ALA A 68 -0.44 -14.50 2.35
CA ALA A 68 1.01 -14.51 2.51
C ALA A 68 1.58 -13.09 2.42
N LEU A 69 2.53 -12.81 3.30
CA LEU A 69 3.20 -11.52 3.35
C LEU A 69 4.09 -11.31 2.11
N ASP A 70 3.84 -10.16 1.48
CA ASP A 70 4.75 -9.33 0.68
C ASP A 70 5.18 -9.84 -0.71
N VAL A 71 4.25 -9.81 -1.67
CA VAL A 71 4.55 -9.73 -3.12
C VAL A 71 5.45 -8.52 -3.42
N ASP A 72 5.21 -7.41 -2.72
CA ASP A 72 6.09 -6.24 -2.63
C ASP A 72 5.88 -5.59 -1.25
N SER A 73 6.96 -5.21 -0.58
CA SER A 73 6.90 -4.36 0.61
C SER A 73 7.74 -3.10 0.38
N HIS A 74 7.14 -1.96 0.68
CA HIS A 74 7.77 -0.65 0.57
C HIS A 74 7.67 0.09 1.88
N SER A 75 8.77 0.70 2.32
CA SER A 75 8.78 1.57 3.49
C SER A 75 9.40 2.91 3.13
N MET A 76 8.74 4.01 3.50
CA MET A 76 9.27 5.36 3.36
C MET A 76 9.10 6.13 4.66
N VAL A 77 10.02 7.07 4.90
CA VAL A 77 9.94 8.02 6.00
C VAL A 77 9.58 9.37 5.39
N VAL A 78 8.51 9.99 5.89
CA VAL A 78 8.08 11.31 5.45
C VAL A 78 8.07 12.25 6.65
N GLU A 79 8.67 13.41 6.47
CA GLU A 79 8.64 14.50 7.44
C GLU A 79 7.49 15.44 7.07
N GLU A 80 6.68 15.81 8.07
CA GLU A 80 5.62 16.79 7.88
C GLU A 80 6.22 18.18 7.66
N HIS A 81 6.31 18.62 6.39
CA HIS A 81 6.80 19.96 6.02
C HIS A 81 5.66 20.93 5.62
N GLY A 82 4.44 20.67 6.10
CA GLY A 82 3.27 21.53 5.90
C GLY A 82 2.07 20.84 5.25
N GLU A 83 0.97 21.61 5.12
CA GLU A 83 -0.41 21.20 4.82
C GLU A 83 -0.66 20.46 3.48
N ARG A 84 0.37 20.10 2.73
CA ARG A 84 0.18 19.50 1.40
C ARG A 84 0.02 17.98 1.49
N PRO A 85 -0.96 17.42 0.76
CA PRO A 85 -1.09 15.98 0.67
C PRO A 85 0.14 15.35 0.01
N ILE A 86 0.57 14.20 0.52
CA ILE A 86 1.58 13.34 -0.09
C ILE A 86 0.85 12.40 -1.04
N GLU A 87 1.19 12.46 -2.32
CA GLU A 87 0.68 11.56 -3.34
C GLU A 87 1.75 10.51 -3.68
N MET A 88 1.37 9.23 -3.65
CA MET A 88 2.25 8.13 -3.98
C MET A 88 1.64 7.28 -5.10
N GLU A 89 2.46 6.93 -6.09
CA GLU A 89 2.14 5.97 -7.14
C GLU A 89 3.33 5.04 -7.38
N ARG A 90 3.07 3.74 -7.46
CA ARG A 90 4.08 2.73 -7.79
C ARG A 90 3.51 1.74 -8.79
N ALA A 91 4.37 1.28 -9.71
CA ALA A 91 4.07 0.18 -10.62
C ALA A 91 5.27 -0.77 -10.72
N PHE A 92 5.01 -2.06 -10.83
CA PHE A 92 6.02 -3.10 -10.98
C PHE A 92 5.43 -4.35 -11.64
N VAL A 93 6.27 -5.28 -12.07
CA VAL A 93 5.87 -6.54 -12.70
C VAL A 93 6.34 -7.70 -11.84
N VAL A 94 5.46 -8.65 -11.58
CA VAL A 94 5.75 -9.88 -10.82
C VAL A 94 5.42 -11.12 -11.64
N GLY A 95 6.01 -12.26 -11.25
CA GLY A 95 5.58 -13.55 -11.76
C GLY A 95 4.21 -13.92 -11.18
N GLN A 96 3.34 -14.49 -12.01
CA GLN A 96 2.01 -14.99 -11.60
C GLN A 96 2.10 -15.97 -10.43
N ALA A 97 3.15 -16.79 -10.39
CA ALA A 97 3.36 -17.75 -9.31
C ALA A 97 3.53 -17.10 -7.91
N LEU A 98 3.69 -15.77 -7.81
CA LEU A 98 3.69 -15.04 -6.54
C LEU A 98 2.28 -14.59 -6.12
N LEU A 99 1.30 -14.68 -7.02
CA LEU A 99 -0.11 -14.36 -6.80
C LEU A 99 -0.99 -15.62 -6.71
N ASP A 100 -0.55 -16.69 -7.38
CA ASP A 100 -1.30 -17.94 -7.58
C ASP A 100 -1.13 -18.89 -6.40
N GLU A 101 -2.26 -19.39 -5.90
CA GLU A 101 -2.36 -20.55 -5.03
C GLU A 101 -3.05 -21.65 -5.85
N ASP A 102 -2.32 -22.73 -6.12
CA ASP A 102 -2.74 -23.84 -6.97
C ASP A 102 -4.26 -24.14 -6.93
N LEU A 103 -4.95 -23.84 -8.06
CA LEU A 103 -6.39 -24.02 -8.34
C LEU A 103 -7.33 -22.94 -7.78
N GLY A 104 -7.34 -21.77 -8.42
CA GLY A 104 -8.31 -20.71 -8.10
C GLY A 104 -8.28 -19.52 -9.06
N ASP A 105 -8.97 -18.44 -8.66
CA ASP A 105 -8.69 -17.11 -9.20
C ASP A 105 -7.62 -16.49 -8.28
N ASP A 106 -6.58 -15.88 -8.84
CA ASP A 106 -5.52 -15.20 -8.09
C ASP A 106 -6.10 -14.09 -7.22
N GLU A 107 -5.57 -13.94 -6.00
CA GLU A 107 -6.03 -12.94 -5.05
C GLU A 107 -4.91 -11.97 -4.67
N ILE A 108 -5.24 -10.67 -4.65
CA ILE A 108 -4.31 -9.64 -4.22
C ILE A 108 -5.02 -8.53 -3.45
N LYS A 109 -4.34 -7.98 -2.45
CA LYS A 109 -4.79 -6.76 -1.75
C LYS A 109 -3.61 -5.85 -1.43
N LEU A 110 -3.90 -4.56 -1.26
CA LEU A 110 -2.96 -3.57 -0.79
C LEU A 110 -3.24 -3.28 0.69
N ARG A 111 -2.19 -3.28 1.52
CA ARG A 111 -2.21 -2.78 2.89
C ARG A 111 -1.28 -1.58 2.99
N ILE A 112 -1.78 -0.49 3.55
CA ILE A 112 -0.98 0.70 3.88
C ILE A 112 -1.08 0.93 5.38
N VAL A 113 0.06 1.09 6.04
CA VAL A 113 0.15 1.40 7.48
C VAL A 113 1.04 2.60 7.69
N VAL A 114 0.53 3.60 8.40
CA VAL A 114 1.28 4.81 8.79
C VAL A 114 1.55 4.75 10.29
N ARG A 115 2.82 4.90 10.66
CA ARG A 115 3.29 4.81 12.04
C ARG A 115 4.16 6.02 12.39
N ASP A 116 4.15 6.42 13.65
CA ASP A 116 5.14 7.29 14.25
C ASP A 116 5.95 6.51 15.31
N ASP A 117 6.75 7.22 16.13
CA ASP A 117 7.50 6.61 17.22
C ASP A 117 6.62 6.08 18.36
N ALA A 118 5.36 6.54 18.46
CA ALA A 118 4.39 6.11 19.47
C ALA A 118 3.58 4.87 19.02
N GLY A 119 3.46 4.62 17.71
CA GLY A 119 2.84 3.41 17.18
C GLY A 119 2.11 3.61 15.85
N GLU A 120 1.12 2.74 15.58
CA GLU A 120 0.26 2.86 14.40
C GLU A 120 -0.74 4.00 14.57
N LEU A 121 -0.78 4.90 13.59
CA LEU A 121 -1.67 6.07 13.58
C LEU A 121 -2.89 5.85 12.69
N THR A 122 -2.69 5.27 11.52
CA THR A 122 -3.77 4.91 10.60
C THR A 122 -3.34 3.78 9.69
N SER A 123 -4.30 3.00 9.24
CA SER A 123 -4.11 1.97 8.24
C SER A 123 -5.32 1.89 7.32
N ALA A 124 -5.07 1.40 6.12
CA ALA A 124 -6.12 1.17 5.15
C ALA A 124 -5.79 -0.03 4.28
N MET A 125 -6.84 -0.69 3.80
CA MET A 125 -6.74 -1.85 2.93
C MET A 125 -7.70 -1.68 1.75
N THR A 126 -7.30 -2.19 0.59
CA THR A 126 -8.24 -2.36 -0.53
C THR A 126 -9.07 -3.62 -0.34
N ASP A 127 -10.19 -3.70 -1.05
CA ASP A 127 -10.85 -4.97 -1.29
C ASP A 127 -9.88 -5.95 -1.97
N VAL A 128 -10.14 -7.25 -1.81
CA VAL A 128 -9.41 -8.30 -2.50
C VAL A 128 -9.80 -8.27 -3.98
N ILE A 129 -8.82 -8.12 -4.85
CA ILE A 129 -9.01 -8.25 -6.30
C ILE A 129 -8.80 -9.72 -6.65
N ARG A 130 -9.82 -10.31 -7.29
CA ARG A 130 -9.81 -11.68 -7.80
C ARG A 130 -9.76 -11.69 -9.32
N GLY A 131 -8.94 -12.55 -9.90
CA GLY A 131 -8.98 -12.76 -11.35
C GLY A 131 -8.12 -13.93 -11.79
N ARG A 132 -8.33 -14.39 -13.03
CA ARG A 132 -7.45 -15.37 -13.66
C ARG A 132 -6.45 -14.61 -14.50
N PHE A 133 -5.24 -14.43 -13.98
CA PHE A 133 -4.19 -13.73 -14.71
C PHE A 133 -3.27 -14.76 -15.36
#